data_AF-A0A920QXD0-F1
#
_entry.id   AF-A0A920QXD0-F1
#
_cell.length_a   1.000
_cell.length_b   1.000
_cell.length_c   1.000
_cell.angle_alpha   90.00
_cell.angle_beta   90.00
_cell.angle_gamma   90.00
#
_symmetry.space_group_name_H-M   'P 1'
#
loop_
_entity.id
_entity.type
_entity.pdbx_description
1 polymer ?
#
loop_
_entity_poly.entity_id
_entity_poly.type
_entity_poly.pdbx_seq_one_letter_code
_entity_poly.pdbx_strand_id
1 'polypeptide(L)'
;MHLVSEVVGKLQPDKCNYDAFRACFPTGTVSGAPKIRAMEIIAELEPVKRGPFSGGVGYFDFAGNMELPLLYVPGSKRWNCLCPSRGWSCF
;
A
#
# COMPACT_ATOMS: atom_id res chain seq x y z
N MET A 1 -18.94 8.75 3.20
CA MET A 1 -18.43 9.95 2.48
C MET A 1 -16.93 10.00 2.74
N HIS A 2 -16.07 9.95 1.70
CA HIS A 2 -14.61 9.95 1.84
C HIS A 2 -14.04 11.30 1.38
N LEU A 3 -13.04 11.82 2.10
CA LEU A 3 -12.25 12.97 1.64
C LEU A 3 -11.18 12.45 0.67
N VAL A 4 -11.26 12.85 -0.59
CA VAL A 4 -10.36 12.41 -1.65
C VAL A 4 -9.55 13.60 -2.16
N SER A 5 -8.27 13.38 -2.44
CA SER A 5 -7.40 14.35 -3.08
C SER A 5 -6.65 13.65 -4.22
N GLU A 6 -6.61 14.29 -5.38
CA GLU A 6 -5.92 13.79 -6.57
C GLU A 6 -4.60 14.54 -6.75
N VAL A 7 -3.52 13.80 -7.02
CA VAL A 7 -2.20 14.35 -7.29
C VAL A 7 -1.69 13.78 -8.61
N VAL A 8 -1.38 14.65 -9.56
CA VAL A 8 -0.90 14.28 -10.90
C VAL A 8 0.49 14.88 -11.14
N GLY A 9 1.35 14.14 -11.84
CA GLY A 9 2.70 14.59 -12.21
C GLY A 9 3.13 14.04 -13.57
N LYS A 10 4.09 14.71 -14.21
CA LYS A 10 4.76 14.18 -15.41
C LYS A 10 6.03 13.45 -15.01
N LEU A 11 6.20 12.25 -15.56
CA LEU A 11 7.41 11.46 -15.37
C LEU A 11 8.60 12.14 -16.08
N GLN A 12 9.78 12.07 -15.47
CA GLN A 12 11.00 12.57 -16.10
C GLN A 12 11.36 11.69 -17.32
N PRO A 13 11.98 12.27 -18.37
CA PRO A 13 12.25 11.55 -19.62
C PRO A 13 13.21 10.36 -19.48
N ASP A 14 13.97 10.29 -18.39
CA ASP A 14 14.89 9.19 -18.05
C ASP A 14 14.28 8.13 -17.13
N LYS A 15 13.01 8.27 -16.74
CA LYS A 15 12.32 7.36 -15.81
C LYS A 15 11.27 6.55 -16.53
N CYS A 16 11.10 5.31 -16.09
CA CYS A 16 10.03 4.44 -16.55
C CYS A 16 8.92 4.33 -15.51
N ASN A 17 7.76 3.83 -15.92
CA ASN A 17 6.60 3.66 -15.03
C ASN A 17 6.95 2.85 -13.77
N TYR A 18 7.85 1.87 -13.89
CA TYR A 18 8.33 1.08 -12.75
C TYR A 18 9.05 1.93 -11.70
N ASP A 19 9.78 2.98 -12.11
CA ASP A 19 10.44 3.90 -11.17
C ASP A 19 9.42 4.71 -10.37
N ALA A 20 8.35 5.15 -11.04
CA ALA A 20 7.23 5.82 -10.37
C ALA A 20 6.54 4.89 -9.37
N PHE A 21 6.31 3.62 -9.76
CA PHE A 21 5.76 2.60 -8.87
C PHE A 21 6.66 2.37 -7.65
N ARG A 22 7.96 2.17 -7.85
CA ARG A 22 8.92 1.94 -6.77
C ARG A 22 9.00 3.10 -5.78
N ALA A 23 8.85 4.35 -6.25
CA ALA A 23 8.86 5.52 -5.38
C ALA A 23 7.57 5.66 -4.54
N CYS A 24 6.42 5.37 -5.15
CA CYS A 24 5.12 5.49 -4.50
C CYS A 24 4.82 4.33 -3.53
N PHE A 25 5.35 3.14 -3.82
CA PHE A 25 5.12 1.95 -3.01
C PHE A 25 5.91 1.96 -1.69
N PRO A 26 5.39 1.42 -0.58
CA PRO A 26 3.98 1.07 -0.33
C PRO A 26 3.09 2.31 -0.10
N THR A 27 1.78 2.15 -0.30
CA THR A 27 0.81 3.26 -0.24
C THR A 27 0.82 3.93 1.13
N GLY A 28 0.96 5.27 1.13
CA GLY A 28 1.05 6.09 2.34
C GLY A 28 -0.15 5.97 3.28
N THR A 29 -1.33 5.62 2.74
CA THR A 29 -2.57 5.44 3.52
C THR A 29 -2.48 4.30 4.53
N VAL A 30 -1.66 3.28 4.27
CA VAL A 30 -1.55 2.08 5.13
C VAL A 30 -0.22 2.03 5.89
N SER A 31 0.79 2.80 5.44
CA SER A 31 2.09 2.91 6.13
C SER A 31 2.12 4.04 7.16
N GLY A 32 1.41 5.16 6.95
CA GLY A 32 1.54 6.38 7.74
C GLY A 32 2.68 7.31 7.25
N ALA A 33 2.88 8.43 7.96
CA ALA A 33 3.91 9.43 7.68
C ALA A 33 4.63 9.83 8.99
N PRO A 34 5.98 9.92 9.02
CA PRO A 34 6.95 9.65 7.95
C PRO A 34 7.05 8.16 7.57
N LYS A 35 7.04 7.85 6.26
CA LYS A 35 6.85 6.49 5.70
C LYS A 35 7.79 5.44 6.33
N ILE A 36 9.09 5.71 6.38
CA ILE A 36 10.10 4.77 6.89
C ILE A 36 9.85 4.48 8.38
N ARG A 37 9.73 5.54 9.19
CA ARG A 37 9.56 5.41 10.64
C ARG A 37 8.25 4.72 11.01
N ALA A 38 7.20 5.00 10.27
CA ALA A 38 5.91 4.38 10.52
C ALA A 38 5.92 2.87 10.16
N MET A 39 6.62 2.47 9.10
CA MET A 39 6.83 1.05 8.79
C MET A 39 7.67 0.32 9.85
N GLU A 40 8.69 0.95 10.42
CA GLU A 40 9.48 0.38 11.53
C GLU A 40 8.59 0.09 12.75
N ILE A 41 7.78 1.07 13.15
CA ILE A 41 6.85 0.92 14.27
C ILE A 41 5.82 -0.18 14.00
N ILE A 42 5.27 -0.26 12.78
CA ILE A 42 4.35 -1.33 12.40
C ILE A 42 5.03 -2.69 12.51
N ALA A 43 6.29 -2.81 12.09
CA ALA A 43 7.04 -4.06 12.17
C ALA A 43 7.37 -4.46 13.62
N GLU A 44 7.57 -3.50 14.53
CA GLU A 44 7.75 -3.76 15.96
C GLU A 44 6.43 -4.23 16.62
N LEU A 45 5.29 -3.69 16.19
CA LEU A 45 3.98 -3.97 16.77
C LEU A 45 3.32 -5.24 16.21
N GLU A 46 3.61 -5.61 14.96
CA GLU A 46 3.00 -6.77 14.30
C GLU A 46 3.95 -7.97 14.28
N PRO A 47 3.61 -9.08 14.97
CA PRO A 47 4.47 -10.27 15.03
C PRO A 47 4.50 -11.07 13.72
N VAL A 48 3.71 -10.67 12.71
CA VAL A 48 3.57 -11.34 11.42
C VAL A 48 3.74 -10.35 10.28
N LYS A 49 4.40 -10.78 9.20
CA LYS A 49 4.51 -9.98 7.98
C LYS A 49 3.13 -9.84 7.33
N ARG A 50 2.73 -8.62 6.96
CA ARG A 50 1.45 -8.31 6.30
C ARG A 50 1.24 -9.04 4.96
N GLY A 51 2.31 -9.53 4.32
CA GLY A 51 2.21 -10.30 3.08
C GLY A 51 1.56 -9.47 1.97
N PRO A 52 0.52 -9.96 1.27
CA PRO A 52 -0.16 -9.21 0.21
C PRO A 52 -1.03 -8.06 0.75
N PHE A 53 -1.37 -8.06 2.04
CA PHE A 53 -2.13 -6.99 2.68
C PHE A 53 -1.29 -5.72 2.70
N SER A 54 -1.88 -4.58 2.31
CA SER A 54 -1.20 -3.30 2.07
C SER A 54 -0.25 -3.25 0.86
N GLY A 55 -0.21 -4.33 0.06
CA GLY A 55 0.39 -4.31 -1.27
C GLY A 55 -0.58 -3.76 -2.31
N GLY A 56 -0.24 -3.94 -3.58
CA GLY A 56 -1.16 -3.69 -4.69
C GLY A 56 -0.94 -4.72 -5.78
N VAL A 57 -2.04 -5.10 -6.43
CA VAL A 57 -2.02 -5.98 -7.59
C VAL A 57 -2.55 -5.17 -8.76
N GLY A 58 -1.77 -5.11 -9.82
CA GLY A 58 -2.04 -4.29 -10.97
C GLY A 58 -1.42 -4.87 -12.22
N TYR A 59 -1.55 -4.15 -13.33
CA TYR A 59 -0.99 -4.54 -14.61
C TYR A 59 -0.07 -3.45 -15.17
N PHE A 60 0.86 -3.89 -15.99
CA PHE A 60 1.75 -3.06 -16.78
C PHE A 60 1.46 -3.38 -18.24
N ASP A 61 1.09 -2.36 -19.01
CA ASP A 61 0.87 -2.50 -20.44
C ASP A 61 2.14 -2.12 -21.22
N PHE A 62 2.36 -2.77 -22.37
CA PHE A 62 3.43 -2.44 -23.31
C PHE A 62 3.24 -1.07 -23.96
N ALA A 63 2.02 -0.52 -23.96
CA ALA A 63 1.74 0.85 -24.36
C ALA A 63 2.19 1.90 -23.33
N GLY A 64 2.75 1.48 -22.18
CA GLY A 64 3.22 2.39 -21.14
C GLY A 64 2.11 2.85 -20.18
N ASN A 65 1.02 2.10 -20.08
CA ASN A 65 0.00 2.34 -19.05
C ASN A 65 0.30 1.45 -17.82
N MET A 66 0.01 1.97 -16.63
CA MET A 66 0.08 1.20 -15.39
C MET A 66 -1.05 1.61 -14.46
N GLU A 67 -1.73 0.61 -13.92
CA GLU A 67 -2.71 0.79 -12.85
C GLU A 67 -2.45 -0.24 -11.76
N LEU A 68 -2.42 0.21 -10.50
CA LEU A 68 -2.16 -0.65 -9.36
C LEU A 68 -2.99 -0.21 -8.15
N PRO A 69 -4.23 -0.73 -8.01
CA PRO A 69 -5.04 -0.50 -6.82
C PRO A 69 -4.44 -1.19 -5.59
N LEU A 70 -4.72 -0.64 -4.42
CA LEU A 70 -4.37 -1.25 -3.15
C LEU A 70 -5.10 -2.60 -3.02
N LEU A 71 -4.36 -3.66 -2.70
CA LEU A 71 -4.94 -4.97 -2.48
C LEU A 71 -5.42 -5.08 -1.04
N TYR A 72 -6.75 -5.15 -0.89
CA TYR A 72 -7.41 -5.60 0.33
C TYR A 72 -7.85 -7.04 0.16
N VAL A 73 -7.39 -7.94 1.03
CA VAL A 73 -7.83 -9.35 1.06
C VAL A 73 -8.78 -9.53 2.25
N PRO A 74 -10.10 -9.44 2.05
CA PRO A 74 -11.04 -9.77 3.12
C PRO A 74 -10.92 -11.26 3.48
N GLY A 75 -10.75 -11.56 4.76
CA GLY A 75 -10.87 -12.93 5.28
C GLY A 75 -9.62 -13.81 5.17
N SER A 76 -8.40 -13.26 5.13
CA SER A 76 -7.21 -14.10 5.28
C SER A 76 -7.20 -14.75 6.67
N LYS A 77 -7.54 -16.05 6.73
CA LYS A 77 -7.77 -16.84 7.96
C LYS A 77 -6.58 -16.86 8.94
N ARG A 78 -5.41 -16.37 8.54
CA ARG A 78 -4.22 -16.30 9.38
C ARG A 78 -4.23 -15.14 10.38
N TRP A 79 -5.13 -14.15 10.20
CA TRP A 79 -5.29 -13.02 11.12
C TRP A 79 -6.29 -13.29 12.26
N ASN A 80 -6.99 -14.42 12.24
CA ASN A 80 -8.01 -14.77 13.24
C ASN A 80 -7.42 -15.15 14.63
N CYS A 81 -6.09 -15.08 14.81
CA CYS A 81 -5.44 -15.50 16.05
C CYS A 81 -4.95 -14.36 16.96
N LEU A 82 -4.96 -13.07 16.55
CA LEU A 82 -4.21 -12.06 17.32
C LEU A 82 -4.81 -10.66 17.57
N CYS A 83 -6.06 -10.34 17.20
CA CYS A 83 -6.66 -9.10 17.72
C CYS A 83 -8.21 -9.09 17.70
N PRO A 84 -8.86 -9.48 18.81
CA PRO A 84 -10.30 -9.25 18.98
C PRO A 84 -10.68 -7.82 19.42
N SER A 85 -9.72 -6.93 19.71
CA SER A 85 -10.01 -5.72 20.52
C SER A 85 -9.52 -4.36 19.99
N ARG A 86 -8.99 -4.24 18.78
CA ARG A 86 -8.60 -2.92 18.24
C ARG A 86 -9.25 -2.70 16.89
N GLY A 87 -10.26 -1.82 16.87
CA GLY A 87 -11.07 -1.43 15.72
C GLY A 87 -10.28 -0.75 14.59
N TRP A 88 -9.44 -1.53 13.91
CA TRP A 88 -8.81 -1.13 12.66
C TRP A 88 -9.78 -1.47 11.53
N SER A 89 -10.82 -0.64 11.36
CA SER A 89 -11.52 -0.55 10.09
C SER A 89 -10.57 0.15 9.11
N CYS A 90 -9.72 -0.63 8.44
CA CYS A 90 -8.97 -0.18 7.28
C CYS A 90 -9.94 -0.02 6.10
N PHE A 91 -10.52 1.17 6.00
CA PHE A 91 -11.16 1.69 4.79
C PHE A 91 -10.12 2.07 3.74
#